data_AF-A0A259NAY2-F1
#
_entry.id   AF-A0A259NAY2-F1
#
_cell.length_a   1.000
_cell.length_b   1.000
_cell.length_c   1.000
_cell.angle_alpha   90.00
_cell.angle_beta   90.00
_cell.angle_gamma   90.00
#
_symmetry.space_group_name_H-M   'P 1'
#
loop_
_entity.id
_entity.type
_entity.pdbx_description
1 polymer ?
#
loop_
_entity_poly.entity_id
_entity_poly.type
_entity_poly.pdbx_seq_one_letter_code
_entity_poly.pdbx_strand_id
1 'polypeptide(L)'
;MLPANQKILNALQLPVVYGITDGQQMTEPEFLESLERACFRGLRLIQLREKDLPPELLYKLAEKVMVIAKHYSAQVLINSSMEIAQAVKAHGVHLTAQQLISLTARPDFPIVACSCHNQIELHYAQRLGCDFAVLGPVQTTQTHPEHNSKL
;
A
#
# COMPACT_ATOMS: atom_id res chain seq x y z
N MET A 1 18.11 18.32 -12.10
CA MET A 1 18.51 17.71 -10.80
C MET A 1 19.38 16.51 -11.08
N LEU A 2 20.35 16.21 -10.21
CA LEU A 2 21.21 15.02 -10.38
C LEU A 2 20.40 13.74 -10.06
N PRO A 3 20.43 12.70 -10.92
CA PRO A 3 19.62 11.48 -10.77
C PRO A 3 19.77 10.76 -9.42
N ALA A 4 20.95 10.88 -8.78
CA ALA A 4 21.28 10.19 -7.54
C ALA A 4 20.39 10.60 -6.35
N ASN A 5 19.90 11.84 -6.33
CA ASN A 5 19.10 12.35 -5.19
C ASN A 5 17.60 12.13 -5.36
N GLN A 6 17.14 11.69 -6.54
CA GLN A 6 15.72 11.61 -6.85
C GLN A 6 14.96 10.68 -5.88
N LYS A 7 15.55 9.54 -5.51
CA LYS A 7 14.93 8.60 -4.57
C LYS A 7 14.78 9.19 -3.17
N ILE A 8 15.78 9.94 -2.70
CA ILE A 8 15.73 10.60 -1.40
C ILE A 8 14.65 11.69 -1.41
N LEU A 9 14.60 12.50 -2.48
CA LEU A 9 13.58 13.54 -2.62
C LEU A 9 12.16 12.96 -2.71
N ASN A 10 11.97 11.85 -3.43
CA ASN A 10 10.68 11.15 -3.49
C ASN A 10 10.27 10.65 -2.10
N ALA A 11 11.20 10.03 -1.35
CA ALA A 11 10.94 9.56 0.00
C ALA A 11 10.56 10.70 0.96
N LEU A 12 11.22 11.86 0.85
CA LEU A 12 10.90 13.05 1.66
C LEU A 12 9.54 13.68 1.32
N GLN A 13 8.98 13.38 0.15
CA GLN A 13 7.65 13.84 -0.27
C GLN A 13 6.52 12.91 0.17
N LEU A 14 6.83 11.72 0.68
CA LEU A 14 5.82 10.79 1.16
C LEU A 14 5.16 11.31 2.45
N PRO A 15 3.82 11.19 2.58
CA PRO A 15 3.15 11.46 3.84
C PRO A 15 3.72 10.59 4.97
N VAL A 16 3.89 11.19 6.15
CA VAL A 16 4.44 10.53 7.34
C VAL A 16 3.51 9.47 7.95
N VAL A 17 2.21 9.50 7.61
CA VAL A 17 1.22 8.51 8.03
C VAL A 17 0.74 7.71 6.83
N TYR A 18 0.91 6.39 6.90
CA TYR A 18 0.39 5.44 5.92
C TYR A 18 -0.76 4.64 6.53
N GLY A 19 -2.00 4.93 6.13
CA GLY A 19 -3.19 4.24 6.61
C GLY A 19 -3.44 2.96 5.83
N ILE A 20 -3.66 1.85 6.52
CA ILE A 20 -3.99 0.56 5.89
C ILE A 20 -5.44 0.23 6.26
N THR A 21 -6.27 -0.06 5.25
CA THR A 21 -7.68 -0.38 5.49
C THR A 21 -7.84 -1.81 6.03
N ASP A 22 -8.87 -1.99 6.84
CA ASP A 22 -9.38 -3.28 7.28
C ASP A 22 -10.90 -3.17 7.47
N GLY A 23 -11.65 -3.39 6.38
CA GLY A 23 -13.10 -3.24 6.34
C GLY A 23 -13.87 -4.48 6.82
N GLN A 24 -13.20 -5.53 7.30
CA GLN A 24 -13.84 -6.84 7.57
C GLN A 24 -15.01 -6.78 8.56
N GLN A 25 -15.01 -5.81 9.47
CA GLN A 25 -16.03 -5.65 10.50
C GLN A 25 -16.94 -4.45 10.25
N MET A 26 -16.89 -3.85 9.06
CA MET A 26 -17.67 -2.67 8.70
C MET A 26 -18.55 -2.97 7.49
N THR A 27 -19.75 -2.41 7.47
CA THR A 27 -20.49 -2.25 6.23
C THR A 27 -19.77 -1.25 5.32
N GLU A 28 -20.03 -1.32 4.01
CA GLU A 28 -19.42 -0.39 3.05
C GLU A 28 -19.65 1.10 3.41
N PRO A 29 -20.87 1.54 3.81
CA PRO A 29 -21.09 2.93 4.24
C PRO A 29 -20.26 3.33 5.47
N GLU A 30 -20.18 2.47 6.49
CA GLU A 30 -19.39 2.74 7.70
C GLU A 30 -17.90 2.86 7.37
N PHE A 31 -17.40 1.99 6.49
CA PHE A 31 -16.04 2.04 6.00
C PHE A 31 -15.74 3.37 5.28
N LEU A 32 -16.59 3.77 4.34
CA LEU A 32 -16.40 5.01 3.57
C LEU A 32 -16.46 6.25 4.47
N GLU A 33 -17.39 6.28 5.43
CA GLU A 33 -17.48 7.38 6.40
C GLU A 33 -16.24 7.43 7.30
N SER A 34 -15.74 6.27 7.75
CA SER A 34 -14.51 6.17 8.54
C SER A 34 -13.29 6.68 7.76
N LEU A 35 -13.16 6.29 6.50
CA LEU A 35 -12.10 6.73 5.61
C LEU A 35 -12.16 8.25 5.38
N GLU A 36 -13.36 8.78 5.12
CA GLU A 36 -13.58 10.21 4.93
C GLU A 36 -13.17 11.00 6.18
N ARG A 37 -13.59 10.55 7.38
CA ARG A 37 -13.15 11.15 8.65
C ARG A 37 -11.63 11.12 8.82
N ALA A 38 -10.98 10.02 8.44
CA ALA A 38 -9.52 9.93 8.51
C ALA A 38 -8.83 10.92 7.56
N CYS A 39 -9.34 11.04 6.33
CA CYS A 39 -8.84 12.01 5.34
C CYS A 39 -9.06 13.45 5.81
N PHE A 40 -10.24 13.76 6.35
CA PHE A 40 -10.54 15.05 6.97
C PHE A 40 -9.54 15.40 8.08
N ARG A 41 -9.13 14.42 8.88
CA ARG A 41 -8.12 14.55 9.96
C ARG A 41 -6.67 14.59 9.48
N GLY A 42 -6.40 14.53 8.18
CA GLY A 42 -5.05 14.70 7.63
C GLY A 42 -4.40 13.43 7.06
N LEU A 43 -5.11 12.30 6.95
CA LEU A 43 -4.57 11.13 6.26
C LEU A 43 -4.38 11.44 4.76
N ARG A 44 -3.18 11.19 4.22
CA ARG A 44 -2.82 11.51 2.83
C ARG A 44 -2.20 10.36 2.04
N LEU A 45 -1.89 9.23 2.67
CA LEU A 45 -1.45 8.01 1.99
C LEU A 45 -2.23 6.83 2.53
N ILE A 46 -2.93 6.13 1.64
CA ILE A 46 -3.87 5.06 1.97
C ILE A 46 -3.47 3.80 1.21
N GLN A 47 -3.46 2.66 1.89
CA GLN A 47 -3.47 1.33 1.31
C GLN A 47 -4.88 0.78 1.36
N LEU A 48 -5.51 0.54 0.21
CA LEU A 48 -6.76 -0.21 0.15
C LEU A 48 -6.44 -1.70 0.18
N ARG A 49 -6.66 -2.34 1.33
CA ARG A 49 -6.35 -3.74 1.62
C ARG A 49 -7.59 -4.48 2.13
N GLU A 50 -8.43 -4.92 1.20
CA GLU A 50 -9.61 -5.75 1.49
C GLU A 50 -9.44 -7.16 0.91
N LYS A 51 -8.62 -7.98 1.59
CA LYS A 51 -8.17 -9.31 1.10
C LYS A 51 -9.29 -10.32 0.86
N ASP A 52 -10.43 -10.15 1.52
CA ASP A 52 -11.56 -11.09 1.47
C ASP A 52 -12.67 -10.62 0.53
N LEU A 53 -12.53 -9.44 -0.10
CA LEU A 53 -13.49 -8.97 -1.09
C LEU A 53 -13.24 -9.62 -2.46
N PRO A 54 -14.28 -10.11 -3.13
CA PRO A 54 -14.22 -10.49 -4.54
C PRO A 54 -13.71 -9.32 -5.40
N PRO A 55 -12.95 -9.58 -6.49
CA PRO A 55 -12.36 -8.54 -7.33
C PRO A 55 -13.35 -7.48 -7.83
N GLU A 56 -14.57 -7.88 -8.19
CA GLU A 56 -15.61 -6.95 -8.65
C GLU A 56 -16.06 -5.98 -7.53
N LEU A 57 -16.21 -6.48 -6.31
CA LEU A 57 -16.58 -5.65 -5.16
C LEU A 57 -15.42 -4.75 -4.74
N LEU A 58 -14.19 -5.27 -4.78
CA LEU A 58 -12.99 -4.47 -4.53
C LEU A 58 -12.84 -3.34 -5.55
N TYR A 59 -13.12 -3.60 -6.83
CA TYR A 59 -13.12 -2.57 -7.87
C TYR A 59 -14.13 -1.45 -7.57
N LYS A 60 -15.39 -1.80 -7.30
CA LYS A 60 -16.45 -0.82 -6.96
C LYS A 60 -16.11 -0.01 -5.70
N LEU A 61 -15.53 -0.67 -4.70
CA LEU A 61 -15.06 -0.01 -3.48
C LEU A 61 -13.91 0.95 -3.80
N ALA A 62 -12.94 0.51 -4.59
CA ALA A 62 -11.79 1.31 -4.99
C ALA A 62 -12.22 2.58 -5.75
N GLU A 63 -13.23 2.51 -6.62
CA GLU A 63 -13.79 3.70 -7.27
C GLU A 63 -14.30 4.74 -6.25
N LYS A 64 -15.04 4.31 -5.24
CA LYS A 64 -15.57 5.20 -4.18
C LYS A 64 -14.44 5.77 -3.32
N VAL A 65 -13.46 4.95 -2.96
CA VAL A 65 -12.25 5.36 -2.22
C VAL A 65 -11.46 6.41 -3.00
N MET A 66 -11.30 6.24 -4.32
CA MET A 66 -10.62 7.20 -5.17
C MET A 66 -11.34 8.56 -5.23
N VAL A 67 -12.67 8.58 -5.20
CA VAL A 67 -13.46 9.83 -5.14
C VAL A 67 -13.18 10.58 -3.83
N ILE A 68 -13.24 9.88 -2.69
CA ILE A 68 -12.93 10.48 -1.38
C ILE A 68 -11.49 10.98 -1.36
N ALA A 69 -10.53 10.13 -1.74
CA ALA A 69 -9.11 10.47 -1.72
C ALA A 69 -8.80 11.70 -2.58
N LYS A 70 -9.41 11.81 -3.77
CA LYS A 70 -9.28 12.98 -4.64
C LYS A 70 -9.74 14.27 -3.95
N HIS A 71 -10.86 14.23 -3.21
CA HIS A 71 -11.39 15.41 -2.50
C HIS A 71 -10.38 15.94 -1.47
N TYR A 72 -9.68 15.04 -0.77
CA TYR A 72 -8.73 15.40 0.29
C TYR A 72 -7.26 15.44 -0.17
N SER A 73 -7.00 15.34 -1.48
CA SER A 73 -5.64 15.23 -2.06
C SER A 73 -4.81 14.10 -1.42
N ALA A 74 -5.47 12.97 -1.13
CA ALA A 74 -4.82 11.77 -0.63
C ALA A 74 -4.43 10.83 -1.79
N GLN A 75 -3.31 10.15 -1.62
CA GLN A 75 -2.83 9.11 -2.51
C GLN A 75 -3.34 7.74 -2.06
N VAL A 76 -3.65 6.87 -3.02
CA VAL A 76 -4.20 5.53 -2.77
C VAL A 76 -3.33 4.50 -3.49
N LEU A 77 -2.87 3.51 -2.73
CA LEU A 77 -2.18 2.32 -3.20
C LEU A 77 -3.13 1.13 -3.09
N ILE A 78 -3.36 0.42 -4.19
CA ILE A 78 -4.17 -0.81 -4.16
C ILE A 78 -3.26 -1.97 -3.75
N ASN A 79 -3.67 -2.70 -2.72
CA ASN A 79 -2.94 -3.88 -2.29
C ASN A 79 -3.14 -5.03 -3.30
N SER A 80 -2.05 -5.67 -3.70
CA SER A 80 -1.99 -6.92 -4.48
C SER A 80 -2.58 -6.93 -5.90
N SER A 81 -3.54 -6.07 -6.25
CA SER A 81 -4.16 -6.09 -7.58
C SER A 81 -3.67 -4.92 -8.44
N MET A 82 -2.68 -5.18 -9.29
CA MET A 82 -2.20 -4.21 -10.29
C MET A 82 -3.28 -3.91 -11.34
N GLU A 83 -4.12 -4.90 -11.69
CA GLU A 83 -5.23 -4.73 -12.62
C GLU A 83 -6.25 -3.73 -12.10
N ILE A 84 -6.69 -3.87 -10.85
CA ILE A 84 -7.62 -2.92 -10.23
C ILE A 84 -6.97 -1.55 -10.10
N ALA A 85 -5.70 -1.49 -9.68
CA ALA A 85 -4.96 -0.23 -9.59
C ALA A 85 -4.93 0.53 -10.92
N GLN A 86 -4.69 -0.17 -12.03
CA GLN A 86 -4.70 0.42 -13.35
C GLN A 86 -6.11 0.85 -13.77
N ALA A 87 -7.11 0.01 -13.54
CA ALA A 87 -8.50 0.29 -13.91
C ALA A 87 -9.06 1.55 -13.23
N VAL A 88 -8.76 1.74 -11.93
CA VAL A 88 -9.21 2.92 -11.17
C VAL A 88 -8.23 4.10 -11.23
N LYS A 89 -7.13 3.97 -11.99
CA LYS A 89 -6.04 4.96 -12.08
C LYS A 89 -5.51 5.37 -10.70
N ALA A 90 -5.26 4.36 -9.86
CA ALA A 90 -4.69 4.56 -8.53
C ALA A 90 -3.31 5.22 -8.60
N HIS A 91 -2.91 5.84 -7.50
CA HIS A 91 -1.60 6.48 -7.38
C HIS A 91 -0.46 5.46 -7.30
N GLY A 92 -0.80 4.20 -7.01
CA GLY A 92 0.15 3.13 -7.07
C GLY A 92 -0.36 1.80 -6.54
N VAL A 93 0.59 0.92 -6.26
CA VAL A 93 0.34 -0.45 -5.80
C VAL A 93 1.17 -0.76 -4.56
N HIS A 94 0.59 -1.61 -3.70
CA HIS A 94 1.32 -2.24 -2.61
C HIS A 94 1.45 -3.74 -2.91
N LEU A 95 2.67 -4.18 -3.21
CA LEU A 95 3.00 -5.56 -3.53
C LEU A 95 3.09 -6.41 -2.26
N THR A 96 2.58 -7.63 -2.32
CA THR A 96 2.88 -8.63 -1.29
C THR A 96 4.34 -9.09 -1.40
N ALA A 97 4.90 -9.69 -0.35
CA ALA A 97 6.24 -10.28 -0.41
C ALA A 97 6.37 -11.34 -1.53
N GLN A 98 5.32 -12.13 -1.75
CA GLN A 98 5.27 -13.11 -2.83
C GLN A 98 5.34 -12.47 -4.22
N GLN A 99 4.60 -11.38 -4.44
CA GLN A 99 4.64 -10.63 -5.70
C GLN A 99 5.98 -9.95 -5.91
N LEU A 100 6.56 -9.39 -4.85
CA LEU A 100 7.86 -8.76 -4.89
C LEU A 100 8.94 -9.73 -5.39
N ILE A 101 8.90 -10.98 -4.94
CA ILE A 101 9.88 -12.01 -5.33
C ILE A 101 9.61 -12.52 -6.76
N SER A 102 8.35 -12.58 -7.20
CA SER A 102 7.99 -13.12 -8.51
C SER A 102 8.17 -12.13 -9.66
N LEU A 103 8.16 -10.82 -9.39
CA LEU A 103 8.32 -9.78 -10.40
C LEU A 103 9.77 -9.62 -10.84
N THR A 104 9.96 -9.54 -12.16
CA THR A 104 11.27 -9.31 -12.79
C THR A 104 11.52 -7.84 -13.13
N ALA A 105 10.46 -7.02 -13.17
CA ALA A 105 10.53 -5.60 -13.51
C ALA A 105 9.56 -4.78 -12.63
N ARG A 106 9.93 -3.53 -12.36
CA ARG A 106 9.11 -2.58 -11.60
C ARG A 106 7.78 -2.35 -12.35
N PRO A 107 6.63 -2.51 -11.69
CA PRO A 107 5.35 -2.10 -12.26
C PRO A 107 5.36 -0.61 -12.64
N ASP A 108 4.71 -0.26 -13.75
CA ASP A 108 4.62 1.12 -14.23
C ASP A 108 3.53 1.90 -13.48
N PHE A 109 3.82 2.20 -12.22
CA PHE A 109 3.01 3.04 -11.36
C PHE A 109 3.83 4.19 -10.77
N PRO A 110 3.18 5.34 -10.46
CA PRO A 110 3.86 6.45 -9.79
C PRO A 110 4.50 6.03 -8.48
N ILE A 111 3.79 5.23 -7.67
CA ILE A 111 4.28 4.68 -6.40
C ILE A 111 4.18 3.16 -6.42
N VAL A 112 5.30 2.49 -6.12
CA VAL A 112 5.35 1.05 -5.92
C VAL A 112 5.89 0.78 -4.52
N ALA A 113 5.01 0.36 -3.62
CA ALA A 113 5.37 -0.07 -2.27
C ALA A 113 5.33 -1.60 -2.17
N CYS A 114 5.94 -2.16 -1.14
CA CYS A 114 5.85 -3.59 -0.88
C CYS A 114 5.84 -3.92 0.62
N SER A 115 5.29 -5.09 0.95
CA SER A 115 5.49 -5.73 2.25
C SER A 115 6.82 -6.48 2.25
N CYS A 116 7.58 -6.34 3.34
CA CYS A 116 8.79 -7.12 3.58
C CYS A 116 8.79 -7.66 5.03
N HIS A 117 9.39 -8.82 5.22
CA HIS A 117 9.44 -9.54 6.48
C HIS A 117 10.86 -9.92 6.91
N ASN A 118 11.85 -9.75 6.03
CA ASN A 118 13.24 -10.08 6.29
C ASN A 118 14.18 -9.28 5.37
N GLN A 119 15.48 -9.39 5.62
CA GLN A 119 16.51 -8.69 4.85
C GLN A 119 16.55 -9.13 3.37
N ILE A 120 16.23 -10.38 3.07
CA ILE A 120 16.21 -10.90 1.70
C ILE A 120 15.13 -10.18 0.89
N GLU A 121 13.93 -10.04 1.44
CA GLU A 121 12.83 -9.30 0.83
C GLU A 121 13.15 -7.82 0.65
N LEU A 122 13.82 -7.18 1.62
CA LEU A 122 14.30 -5.80 1.45
C LEU A 122 15.29 -5.66 0.29
N HIS A 123 16.15 -6.66 0.07
CA HIS A 123 17.05 -6.68 -1.09
C HIS A 123 16.27 -6.79 -2.40
N TYR A 124 15.22 -7.61 -2.46
CA TYR A 124 14.31 -7.66 -3.60
C TYR A 124 13.60 -6.32 -3.83
N ALA A 125 13.12 -5.65 -2.77
CA ALA A 125 12.48 -4.34 -2.86
C ALA A 125 13.41 -3.28 -3.46
N GLN A 126 14.66 -3.24 -2.99
CA GLN A 126 15.68 -2.34 -3.52
C GLN A 126 15.99 -2.65 -4.99
N ARG A 127 16.14 -3.94 -5.33
CA ARG A 127 16.45 -4.38 -6.70
C ARG A 127 15.32 -4.07 -7.68
N LEU A 128 14.08 -4.30 -7.26
CA LEU A 128 12.88 -3.98 -8.06
C LEU A 128 12.69 -2.46 -8.19
N GLY A 129 13.22 -1.67 -7.26
CA GLY A 129 13.09 -0.22 -7.27
C GLY A 129 11.77 0.25 -6.66
N CYS A 130 11.29 -0.41 -5.60
CA CYS A 130 10.18 0.08 -4.80
C CYS A 130 10.51 1.45 -4.18
N ASP A 131 9.51 2.31 -4.08
CA ASP A 131 9.63 3.66 -3.51
C ASP A 131 9.77 3.59 -1.98
N PHE A 132 9.09 2.63 -1.35
CA PHE A 132 9.28 2.28 0.05
C PHE A 132 8.83 0.84 0.34
N ALA A 133 9.25 0.30 1.48
CA ALA A 133 8.81 -1.00 1.98
C ALA A 133 8.18 -0.84 3.37
N VAL A 134 7.12 -1.61 3.64
CA VAL A 134 6.57 -1.79 4.97
C VAL A 134 7.18 -3.05 5.56
N LEU A 135 8.01 -2.87 6.58
CA LEU A 135 8.64 -3.97 7.31
C LEU A 135 7.70 -4.44 8.43
N GLY A 136 7.35 -5.72 8.43
CA GLY A 136 6.55 -6.31 9.52
C GLY A 136 6.77 -7.82 9.66
N PRO A 137 6.34 -8.44 10.76
CA PRO A 137 5.88 -7.78 11.96
C PRO A 137 7.08 -7.30 12.80
N VAL A 138 7.01 -6.07 13.32
CA VAL A 138 8.06 -5.49 14.20
C VAL A 138 8.00 -6.11 15.61
N GLN A 139 6.90 -6.82 15.92
CA GLN A 139 6.72 -7.65 17.12
C GLN A 139 6.07 -8.97 16.72
N THR A 140 6.50 -10.09 17.30
CA THR A 140 5.79 -11.38 17.19
C THR A 140 4.33 -11.20 17.58
N THR A 141 3.41 -11.25 16.61
CA THR A 141 1.97 -11.24 16.88
C THR A 141 1.58 -12.59 17.47
N GLN A 142 0.69 -12.60 18.47
CA GLN A 142 0.21 -13.82 19.13
C GLN A 142 -0.51 -14.82 18.19
N THR A 143 -0.68 -14.47 16.92
CA THR A 143 -1.25 -15.33 15.87
C THR A 143 -0.23 -16.21 15.14
N HIS A 144 1.09 -16.04 15.36
CA HIS A 144 2.15 -16.90 14.80
C HIS A 144 3.36 -17.03 15.75
N PRO A 145 3.52 -18.13 16.51
CA PRO A 145 4.54 -18.23 17.56
C PRO A 145 6.00 -18.44 17.12
N GLU A 146 6.33 -18.62 15.83
CA GLU A 146 7.66 -19.10 15.43
C GLU A 146 8.25 -18.29 14.26
N HIS A 147 8.70 -17.06 14.51
CA HIS A 147 9.68 -16.41 13.62
C HIS A 147 10.75 -15.70 14.43
N ASN A 148 11.88 -16.41 14.57
CA ASN A 148 13.08 -15.95 15.24
C ASN A 148 13.83 -14.98 14.31
N SER A 149 13.53 -13.69 14.38
CA SER A 149 14.35 -12.66 13.72
C SER A 149 15.56 -12.33 14.61
N LYS A 150 16.66 -13.05 14.37
CA LYS A 150 17.98 -12.52 14.74
C LYS A 150 18.34 -11.47 13.69
N LEU A 151 18.38 -10.21 14.13
CA LEU A 151 19.08 -9.12 13.46
C LEU A 151 20.54 -9.50 13.20
#